data_AF-A0A9Q3PQD6-F1
#
_entry.id   AF-A0A9Q3PQD6-F1
#
_cell.length_a   1.000
_cell.length_b   1.000
_cell.length_c   1.000
_cell.angle_alpha   90.00
_cell.angle_beta   90.00
_cell.angle_gamma   90.00
#
_symmetry.space_group_name_H-M   'P 1'
#
loop_
_entity.id
_entity.type
_entity.pdbx_description
1 polymer ?
#
loop_
_entity_poly.entity_id
_entity_poly.type
_entity_poly.pdbx_seq_one_letter_code
_entity_poly.pdbx_strand_id
1 'polypeptide(L)'
;MTAPECFDGTQPLKIEPYLSNLTNQDQNYLLNSWKLFESQLFTLFENPNEVRKAEAELYSLRMKEVGHLSLYIAVFRSLVSRIGDWCERALINHFRKGLPSRIWDQLASHPSINDSIQDLMDITLELDTRYHERKNEKGYHQEKEPEASKSNYSHPQSSSSSSQKKKKNFQKRDKHHYSLLNKDFKLKNSEKERRIKEGLCTYS
;
A
#
# COMPACT_ATOMS: atom_id res chain seq x y z
N MET A 1 -1.74 -20.47 42.40
CA MET A 1 -1.92 -19.41 41.38
C MET A 1 -0.73 -19.49 40.45
N THR A 2 -0.89 -20.14 39.31
CA THR A 2 0.18 -20.35 38.33
C THR A 2 -0.15 -19.48 37.12
N ALA A 3 0.77 -18.61 36.73
CA ALA A 3 0.60 -17.71 35.59
C ALA A 3 0.66 -18.48 34.26
N PRO A 4 -0.05 -18.03 33.21
CA PRO A 4 0.03 -18.64 31.88
C PRO A 4 1.29 -18.17 31.15
N GLU A 5 2.08 -19.11 30.64
CA GLU A 5 3.20 -18.82 29.75
C GLU A 5 2.69 -18.37 28.37
N CYS A 6 3.18 -17.23 27.91
CA CYS A 6 2.93 -16.68 26.58
C CYS A 6 3.74 -17.46 25.54
N PHE A 7 3.05 -18.13 24.61
CA PHE A 7 3.67 -18.82 23.48
C PHE A 7 4.11 -17.78 22.43
N ASP A 8 5.42 -17.52 22.31
CA ASP A 8 5.97 -16.67 21.27
C ASP A 8 5.97 -17.42 19.92
N GLY A 9 5.37 -16.79 18.93
CA GLY A 9 4.86 -17.41 17.70
C GLY A 9 5.90 -17.62 16.61
N THR A 10 7.08 -18.16 16.93
CA THR A 10 8.00 -18.66 15.91
C THR A 10 7.98 -20.18 15.94
N GLN A 11 7.13 -20.80 15.12
CA GLN A 11 7.24 -22.23 14.87
C GLN A 11 8.56 -22.48 14.14
N PRO A 12 9.53 -23.21 14.74
CA PRO A 12 10.69 -23.64 14.01
C PRO A 12 10.20 -24.51 12.86
N LEU A 13 10.66 -24.22 11.64
CA LEU A 13 10.50 -25.11 10.50
C LEU A 13 11.12 -26.45 10.91
N LYS A 14 10.31 -27.38 11.40
CA LYS A 14 10.75 -28.72 11.77
C LYS A 14 11.10 -29.42 10.48
N ILE A 15 12.39 -29.53 10.19
CA ILE A 15 12.95 -30.23 9.03
C ILE A 15 12.86 -31.76 9.23
N GLU A 16 12.66 -32.22 10.47
CA GLU A 16 12.65 -33.65 10.84
C GLU A 16 11.68 -34.57 10.06
N PRO A 17 10.40 -34.23 9.77
CA PRO A 17 9.51 -35.13 9.03
C PRO A 17 9.91 -35.32 7.56
N TYR A 18 10.81 -34.48 7.04
CA TYR A 18 11.32 -34.61 5.67
C TYR A 18 12.56 -35.49 5.59
N LEU A 19 13.31 -35.61 6.70
CA LEU A 19 14.49 -36.47 6.80
C LEU A 19 14.13 -37.96 6.90
N SER A 20 12.94 -38.29 7.41
CA SER A 20 12.46 -39.68 7.44
C SER A 20 12.22 -40.27 6.05
N ASN A 21 11.94 -39.44 5.04
CA ASN A 21 11.78 -39.89 3.65
C ASN A 21 13.12 -40.19 2.96
N LEU A 22 14.26 -39.82 3.56
CA LEU A 22 15.59 -40.20 3.07
C LEU A 22 16.02 -41.62 3.52
N THR A 23 15.22 -42.32 4.32
CA THR A 23 15.56 -43.64 4.88
C THR A 23 15.49 -44.82 3.89
N ASN A 24 15.57 -44.55 2.58
CA ASN A 24 15.94 -45.58 1.62
C ASN A 24 17.33 -46.12 2.00
N GLN A 25 17.48 -47.44 2.04
CA GLN A 25 18.60 -48.19 2.65
C GLN A 25 20.03 -47.79 2.21
N ASP A 26 20.19 -47.02 1.14
CA ASP A 26 21.48 -46.49 0.69
C ASP A 26 21.58 -45.00 0.99
N GLN A 27 22.25 -44.58 2.07
CA GLN A 27 22.50 -43.16 2.40
C GLN A 27 23.10 -42.33 1.24
N ASN A 28 23.70 -42.99 0.24
CA ASN A 28 24.36 -42.35 -0.90
C ASN A 28 23.48 -42.15 -2.14
N TYR A 29 22.25 -42.67 -2.21
CA TYR A 29 21.45 -42.62 -3.44
C TYR A 29 21.15 -41.18 -3.90
N LEU A 30 20.94 -40.27 -2.95
CA LEU A 30 20.70 -38.85 -3.20
C LEU A 30 21.98 -38.11 -3.61
N LEU A 31 23.12 -38.49 -3.04
CA LEU A 31 24.42 -37.87 -3.30
C LEU A 31 25.07 -38.34 -4.61
N ASN A 32 24.65 -39.50 -5.12
CA ASN A 32 25.21 -40.10 -6.34
C ASN A 32 24.56 -39.58 -7.63
N SER A 33 23.50 -38.77 -7.54
CA SER A 33 22.84 -38.19 -8.72
C SER A 33 22.34 -36.79 -8.44
N TRP A 34 23.00 -35.81 -9.07
CA TRP A 34 22.61 -34.40 -9.00
C TRP A 34 21.14 -34.18 -9.36
N LYS A 35 20.63 -34.87 -10.39
CA LYS A 35 19.22 -34.76 -10.80
C LYS A 35 18.24 -35.24 -9.73
N LEU A 36 18.58 -36.33 -9.02
CA LEU A 36 17.74 -36.87 -7.94
C LEU A 36 17.76 -35.94 -6.73
N PHE A 37 18.94 -35.45 -6.35
CA PHE A 37 19.08 -34.42 -5.31
C PHE A 37 18.23 -33.20 -5.60
N GLU A 38 18.37 -32.62 -6.81
CA GLU A 38 17.63 -31.44 -7.24
C GLU A 38 16.11 -31.67 -7.20
N SER A 39 15.64 -32.82 -7.72
CA SER A 39 14.20 -33.15 -7.69
C SER A 39 13.62 -33.30 -6.28
N GLN A 40 14.36 -33.88 -5.35
CA GLN A 40 13.94 -34.03 -3.95
C GLN A 40 14.01 -32.69 -3.22
N LEU A 41 15.02 -31.86 -3.50
CA LEU A 41 15.13 -30.52 -2.97
C LEU A 41 13.91 -29.68 -3.35
N PHE A 42 13.54 -29.65 -4.63
CA PHE A 42 12.33 -28.97 -5.08
C PHE A 42 11.08 -29.60 -4.47
N THR A 43 10.95 -30.93 -4.44
CA THR A 43 9.78 -31.59 -3.82
C THR A 43 9.58 -31.22 -2.34
N LEU A 44 10.65 -31.05 -1.57
CA LEU A 44 10.58 -30.78 -0.13
C LEU A 44 10.40 -29.29 0.20
N PHE A 45 10.98 -28.40 -0.61
CA PHE A 45 11.04 -26.96 -0.31
C PHE A 45 10.18 -26.09 -1.24
N GLU A 46 9.81 -26.58 -2.41
CA GLU A 46 8.92 -25.87 -3.32
C GLU A 46 7.48 -25.95 -2.80
N ASN A 47 6.76 -24.84 -2.92
CA ASN A 47 5.35 -24.85 -2.57
C ASN A 47 4.56 -25.37 -3.78
N PRO A 48 3.86 -26.51 -3.69
CA PRO A 48 3.15 -27.11 -4.82
C PRO A 48 2.02 -26.22 -5.35
N ASN A 49 1.62 -25.18 -4.59
CA ASN A 49 0.62 -24.21 -4.99
C ASN A 49 1.21 -22.80 -5.19
N GLU A 50 2.53 -22.64 -5.37
CA GLU A 50 3.16 -21.32 -5.55
C GLU A 50 2.57 -20.58 -6.74
N VAL A 51 2.50 -21.22 -7.90
CA VAL A 51 1.94 -20.63 -9.13
C VAL A 51 0.48 -20.22 -8.90
N ARG A 52 -0.36 -21.14 -8.41
CA ARG A 52 -1.78 -20.86 -8.14
C ARG A 52 -1.96 -19.71 -7.14
N LYS A 53 -1.10 -19.63 -6.12
CA LYS A 53 -1.11 -18.54 -5.14
C LYS A 53 -0.71 -17.22 -5.78
N ALA A 54 0.37 -17.22 -6.56
CA ALA A 54 0.84 -16.04 -7.28
C ALA A 54 -0.21 -15.52 -8.28
N GLU A 55 -0.90 -16.42 -8.98
CA GLU A 55 -2.03 -16.07 -9.84
C GLU A 55 -3.15 -15.40 -9.04
N ALA A 56 -3.58 -15.98 -7.92
CA ALA A 56 -4.63 -15.40 -7.07
C ALA A 56 -4.23 -14.02 -6.51
N GLU A 57 -2.97 -13.86 -6.10
CA GLU A 57 -2.41 -12.57 -5.70
C GLU A 57 -2.41 -11.57 -6.87
N LEU A 58 -2.09 -12.01 -8.09
CA LEU A 58 -2.12 -11.17 -9.29
C LEU A 58 -3.54 -10.74 -9.67
N TYR A 59 -4.54 -11.62 -9.54
CA TYR A 59 -5.96 -11.28 -9.78
C TYR A 59 -6.46 -10.20 -8.81
N SER A 60 -6.07 -10.31 -7.54
CA SER A 60 -6.46 -9.39 -6.47
C SER A 60 -5.58 -8.13 -6.40
N LEU A 61 -4.47 -8.09 -7.12
CA LEU A 61 -3.54 -6.96 -7.12
C LEU A 61 -4.23 -5.69 -7.66
N ARG A 62 -4.33 -4.69 -6.79
CA ARG A 62 -4.87 -3.37 -7.10
C ARG A 62 -3.98 -2.30 -6.50
N MET A 63 -3.68 -1.28 -7.27
CA MET A 63 -2.99 -0.09 -6.78
C MET A 63 -3.95 0.74 -5.93
N LYS A 64 -3.48 1.21 -4.77
CA LYS A 64 -4.26 2.13 -3.92
C LYS A 64 -4.33 3.51 -4.56
N GLU A 65 -5.44 4.23 -4.37
CA GLU A 65 -5.65 5.59 -4.92
C GLU A 65 -4.52 6.59 -4.57
N VAL A 66 -4.02 6.52 -3.34
CA VAL A 66 -2.94 7.39 -2.82
C VAL A 66 -1.55 6.77 -3.03
N GLY A 67 -1.47 5.52 -3.50
CA GLY A 67 -0.21 4.82 -3.68
C GLY A 67 0.62 5.36 -4.86
N HIS A 68 1.88 4.93 -4.91
CA HIS A 68 2.77 5.13 -6.04
C HIS A 68 2.78 3.91 -6.95
N LEU A 69 2.87 4.14 -8.26
CA LEU A 69 2.83 3.09 -9.25
C LEU A 69 4.11 2.23 -9.24
N SER A 70 5.26 2.81 -8.88
CA SER A 70 6.54 2.09 -8.77
C SER A 70 6.44 0.85 -7.87
N LEU A 71 5.77 0.99 -6.72
CA LEU A 71 5.54 -0.13 -5.79
C LEU A 71 4.62 -1.18 -6.41
N TYR A 72 3.56 -0.74 -7.10
CA TYR A 72 2.64 -1.65 -7.79
C TYR A 72 3.35 -2.44 -8.90
N ILE A 73 4.16 -1.77 -9.73
CA ILE A 73 4.96 -2.41 -10.79
C ILE A 73 5.93 -3.43 -10.20
N ALA A 74 6.62 -3.10 -9.09
CA ALA A 74 7.54 -4.02 -8.44
C ALA A 74 6.85 -5.31 -7.97
N VAL A 75 5.67 -5.18 -7.33
CA VAL A 75 4.88 -6.33 -6.90
C VAL A 75 4.36 -7.12 -8.11
N PHE A 76 3.85 -6.42 -9.13
CA PHE A 76 3.36 -7.04 -10.35
C PHE A 76 4.45 -7.88 -11.04
N ARG A 77 5.65 -7.32 -11.26
CA ARG A 77 6.78 -8.05 -11.87
C ARG A 77 7.23 -9.23 -11.01
N SER A 78 7.22 -9.09 -9.69
CA SER A 78 7.54 -10.20 -8.79
C SER A 78 6.56 -11.37 -8.95
N LEU A 79 5.27 -11.09 -9.06
CA LEU A 79 4.24 -12.12 -9.27
C LEU A 79 4.35 -12.76 -10.65
N VAL A 80 4.54 -11.96 -11.70
CA VAL A 80 4.70 -12.47 -13.08
C VAL A 80 5.92 -13.39 -13.18
N SER A 81 7.02 -13.06 -12.51
CA SER A 81 8.22 -13.90 -12.48
C SER A 81 8.00 -15.26 -11.80
N ARG A 82 7.05 -15.37 -10.86
CA ARG A 82 6.71 -16.64 -10.20
C ARG A 82 5.78 -17.51 -11.04
N ILE A 83 5.05 -16.90 -11.97
CA ILE A 83 4.10 -17.59 -12.84
C ILE A 83 4.78 -18.06 -14.12
N GLY A 84 5.59 -17.19 -14.76
CA GLY A 84 6.48 -17.54 -15.87
C GLY A 84 5.85 -17.46 -17.27
N ASP A 85 4.80 -18.23 -17.54
CA ASP A 85 4.34 -18.60 -18.90
C ASP A 85 3.11 -17.82 -19.42
N TRP A 86 2.82 -16.64 -18.85
CA TRP A 86 1.68 -15.83 -19.25
C TRP A 86 1.89 -15.05 -20.56
N CYS A 87 0.87 -15.05 -21.42
CA CYS A 87 0.88 -14.23 -22.63
C CYS A 87 0.84 -12.72 -22.31
N GLU A 88 1.55 -11.92 -23.10
CA GLU A 88 1.64 -10.47 -22.92
C GLU A 88 0.27 -9.76 -22.94
N ARG A 89 -0.64 -10.18 -23.82
CA ARG A 89 -2.03 -9.68 -23.84
C ARG A 89 -2.76 -9.90 -22.50
N ALA A 90 -2.53 -11.03 -21.84
CA ALA A 90 -3.10 -11.32 -20.53
C ALA A 90 -2.48 -10.40 -19.47
N LEU A 91 -1.15 -10.22 -19.50
CA LEU A 91 -0.44 -9.30 -18.60
C LEU A 91 -0.94 -7.87 -18.73
N ILE A 92 -1.11 -7.37 -19.95
CA ILE A 92 -1.67 -6.03 -20.24
C ILE A 92 -3.07 -5.90 -19.64
N ASN A 93 -3.94 -6.89 -19.86
CA ASN A 93 -5.29 -6.86 -19.32
C ASN A 93 -5.30 -6.83 -17.78
N HIS A 94 -4.44 -7.63 -17.15
CA HIS A 94 -4.31 -7.67 -15.70
C HIS A 94 -3.75 -6.37 -15.11
N PHE A 95 -2.70 -5.83 -15.74
CA PHE A 95 -2.10 -4.57 -15.33
C PHE A 95 -3.14 -3.44 -15.39
N ARG A 96 -3.89 -3.34 -16.50
CA ARG A 96 -4.95 -2.34 -16.69
C ARG A 96 -6.05 -2.44 -15.61
N LYS A 97 -6.51 -3.64 -15.29
CA LYS A 97 -7.49 -3.86 -14.19
C LYS A 97 -6.97 -3.41 -12.82
N GLY A 98 -5.65 -3.40 -12.65
CA GLY A 98 -4.94 -3.00 -11.45
C GLY A 98 -4.90 -1.50 -11.17
N LEU A 99 -5.06 -0.68 -12.20
CA LEU A 99 -4.81 0.75 -12.16
C LEU A 99 -5.98 1.55 -11.55
N PRO A 100 -5.70 2.64 -10.82
CA PRO A 100 -6.73 3.51 -10.26
C PRO A 100 -7.35 4.40 -11.35
N SER A 101 -8.57 4.87 -11.12
CA SER A 101 -9.32 5.69 -12.10
C SER A 101 -8.55 6.94 -12.53
N ARG A 102 -7.78 7.55 -11.62
CA ARG A 102 -7.00 8.76 -11.93
C ARG A 102 -5.96 8.55 -13.05
N ILE A 103 -5.39 7.34 -13.15
CA ILE A 103 -4.43 7.01 -14.21
C ILE A 103 -5.19 6.72 -15.50
N TRP A 104 -6.35 6.07 -15.41
CA TRP A 104 -7.23 5.83 -16.57
C TRP A 104 -7.66 7.10 -17.28
N ASP A 105 -8.08 8.12 -16.53
CA ASP A 105 -8.51 9.40 -17.08
C ASP A 105 -7.37 10.08 -17.86
N GLN A 106 -6.13 9.93 -17.40
CA GLN A 106 -4.95 10.44 -18.08
C GLN A 106 -4.57 9.59 -19.30
N LEU A 107 -4.66 8.27 -19.18
CA LEU A 107 -4.39 7.34 -20.28
C LEU A 107 -5.34 7.53 -21.47
N ALA A 108 -6.59 7.91 -21.20
CA ALA A 108 -7.59 8.17 -22.25
C ALA A 108 -7.14 9.27 -23.24
N SER A 109 -6.20 10.14 -22.82
CA SER A 109 -5.62 11.17 -23.68
C SER A 109 -4.48 10.66 -24.58
N HIS A 110 -4.05 9.40 -24.42
CA HIS A 110 -2.93 8.80 -25.14
C HIS A 110 -3.40 7.67 -26.09
N PRO A 111 -3.48 7.91 -27.41
CA PRO A 111 -4.09 6.97 -28.37
C PRO A 111 -3.27 5.71 -28.69
N SER A 112 -1.96 5.67 -28.39
CA SER A 112 -1.00 4.68 -28.91
C SER A 112 -0.56 3.59 -27.92
N ILE A 113 -1.21 3.46 -26.77
CA ILE A 113 -0.74 2.60 -25.68
C ILE A 113 -1.45 1.26 -25.73
N ASN A 114 -1.00 0.27 -26.53
CA ASN A 114 -1.61 -1.07 -26.43
C ASN A 114 -0.73 -2.27 -26.83
N ASP A 115 0.47 -2.10 -27.40
CA ASP A 115 1.14 -3.24 -28.03
C ASP A 115 2.16 -3.96 -27.13
N SER A 116 2.75 -3.25 -26.16
CA SER A 116 3.77 -3.78 -25.25
C SER A 116 3.41 -3.52 -23.78
N ILE A 117 3.58 -4.53 -22.93
CA ILE A 117 3.39 -4.37 -21.47
C ILE A 117 4.40 -3.38 -20.89
N GLN A 118 5.60 -3.33 -21.45
CA GLN A 118 6.67 -2.46 -20.96
C GLN A 118 6.34 -0.99 -21.24
N ASP A 119 5.90 -0.68 -22.45
CA ASP A 119 5.51 0.67 -22.84
C ASP A 119 4.35 1.18 -21.99
N LEU A 120 3.39 0.30 -21.69
CA LEU A 120 2.29 0.62 -20.79
C LEU A 120 2.79 0.94 -19.37
N MET A 121 3.73 0.17 -18.83
CA MET A 121 4.33 0.44 -17.51
C MET A 121 5.07 1.77 -17.47
N ASP A 122 5.85 2.08 -18.49
CA ASP A 122 6.69 3.27 -18.53
C ASP A 122 5.83 4.54 -18.63
N ILE A 123 4.81 4.54 -19.49
CA ILE A 123 3.91 5.70 -19.64
C ILE A 123 3.06 5.89 -18.38
N THR A 124 2.54 4.80 -17.80
CA THR A 124 1.77 4.92 -16.55
C THR A 124 2.63 5.42 -15.40
N LEU A 125 3.92 5.08 -15.37
CA LEU A 125 4.87 5.55 -14.35
C LEU A 125 5.16 7.05 -14.51
N GLU A 126 5.33 7.52 -15.73
CA GLU A 126 5.50 8.95 -16.01
C GLU A 126 4.28 9.76 -15.55
N LEU A 127 3.08 9.29 -15.89
CA LEU A 127 1.82 9.91 -15.47
C LEU A 127 1.65 9.94 -13.95
N ASP A 128 1.99 8.84 -13.26
CA ASP A 128 1.93 8.78 -11.80
C ASP A 128 2.91 9.75 -11.13
N THR A 129 4.15 9.81 -11.64
CA THR A 129 5.20 10.72 -11.14
C THR A 129 4.73 12.17 -11.24
N ARG A 130 4.26 12.58 -12.42
CA ARG A 130 3.73 13.93 -12.66
C ARG A 130 2.52 14.26 -11.79
N TYR A 131 1.66 13.26 -11.52
CA TYR A 131 0.51 13.44 -10.64
C TYR A 131 0.95 13.76 -9.19
N HIS A 132 1.93 13.01 -8.67
CA HIS A 132 2.43 13.22 -7.31
C HIS A 132 3.21 14.53 -7.18
N GLU A 133 4.01 14.90 -8.17
CA GLU A 133 4.68 16.21 -8.23
C GLU A 133 3.66 17.36 -8.13
N ARG A 134 2.64 17.35 -8.99
CA ARG A 134 1.57 18.37 -8.97
C ARG A 134 0.81 18.40 -7.64
N LYS A 135 0.60 17.23 -7.03
CA LYS A 135 -0.07 17.14 -5.72
C LYS A 135 0.79 17.77 -4.63
N ASN A 136 2.10 17.54 -4.66
CA ASN A 136 3.05 18.14 -3.72
C ASN A 136 3.10 19.66 -3.89
N GLU A 137 3.17 20.18 -5.12
CA GLU A 137 3.11 21.62 -5.41
C GLU A 137 1.85 22.30 -4.86
N LYS A 138 0.68 21.68 -5.05
CA LYS A 138 -0.59 22.21 -4.51
C LYS A 138 -0.61 22.22 -2.98
N GLY A 139 0.04 21.26 -2.33
CA GLY A 139 0.24 21.28 -0.88
C GLY A 139 1.08 22.47 -0.43
N TYR A 140 2.15 22.80 -1.16
CA TYR A 140 3.00 23.96 -0.88
C TYR A 140 2.32 25.31 -1.14
N HIS A 141 1.43 25.40 -2.12
CA HIS A 141 0.75 26.66 -2.45
C HIS A 141 -0.43 26.99 -1.53
N GLN A 142 -1.01 26.04 -0.81
CA GLN A 142 -2.07 26.33 0.18
C GLN A 142 -1.55 26.92 1.49
N GLU A 143 -0.25 26.85 1.76
CA GLU A 143 0.37 27.42 2.98
C GLU A 143 0.84 28.88 2.80
N LYS A 144 0.63 29.49 1.62
CA LYS A 144 1.06 30.86 1.32
C LYS A 144 -0.01 31.71 0.67
N GLU A 145 -1.23 31.70 1.18
CA GLU A 145 -2.07 32.91 1.03
C GLU A 145 -1.60 33.95 2.04
N PRO A 146 -1.09 35.12 1.62
CA PRO A 146 -0.94 36.25 2.52
C PRO A 146 -2.34 36.68 2.98
N GLU A 147 -2.53 36.90 4.29
CA GLU A 147 -3.74 37.50 4.82
C GLU A 147 -4.00 38.84 4.11
N ALA A 148 -4.85 38.82 3.09
CA ALA A 148 -5.42 40.02 2.51
C ALA A 148 -6.35 40.62 3.57
N SER A 149 -5.81 41.61 4.25
CA SER A 149 -6.49 42.76 4.87
C SER A 149 -8.02 42.70 4.82
N LYS A 150 -8.62 42.40 5.97
CA LYS A 150 -10.05 42.62 6.24
C LYS A 150 -10.37 44.09 6.04
N SER A 151 -10.89 44.44 4.86
CA SER A 151 -11.64 45.67 4.67
C SER A 151 -13.07 45.43 5.13
N ASN A 152 -13.48 46.19 6.14
CA ASN A 152 -14.85 46.20 6.64
C ASN A 152 -15.75 46.83 5.58
N TYR A 153 -16.40 46.01 4.76
CA TYR A 153 -17.55 46.44 3.98
C TYR A 153 -18.80 45.76 4.53
N SER A 154 -19.63 46.58 5.17
CA SER A 154 -20.97 46.25 5.61
C SER A 154 -21.81 45.77 4.41
N HIS A 155 -22.35 44.56 4.48
CA HIS A 155 -23.40 44.11 3.58
C HIS A 155 -24.77 44.23 4.26
N PRO A 156 -25.78 44.88 3.64
CA PRO A 156 -27.15 44.80 4.11
C PRO A 156 -27.77 43.44 3.77
N GLN A 157 -28.61 42.95 4.66
CA GLN A 157 -29.42 41.75 4.48
C GLN A 157 -30.42 41.93 3.33
N SER A 158 -30.58 40.88 2.50
CA SER A 158 -31.87 40.57 1.88
C SER A 158 -32.02 39.07 1.64
N SER A 159 -33.27 38.66 1.53
CA SER A 159 -33.84 37.38 1.90
C SER A 159 -33.90 36.32 0.79
N SER A 160 -34.14 35.08 1.24
CA SER A 160 -34.89 33.99 0.58
C SER A 160 -34.32 33.33 -0.68
N SER A 161 -33.94 32.06 -0.58
CA SER A 161 -34.81 30.95 -0.99
C SER A 161 -34.14 29.58 -0.84
N SER A 162 -34.99 28.58 -0.68
CA SER A 162 -34.77 27.18 -0.33
C SER A 162 -33.88 26.37 -1.28
N SER A 163 -33.07 25.46 -0.72
CA SER A 163 -32.88 24.12 -1.29
C SER A 163 -32.25 23.17 -0.25
N GLN A 164 -33.04 22.18 0.17
CA GLN A 164 -32.63 21.08 1.03
C GLN A 164 -31.56 20.22 0.36
N LYS A 165 -30.39 20.06 1.01
CA LYS A 165 -29.47 18.95 0.71
C LYS A 165 -29.13 18.17 1.99
N LYS A 166 -29.46 16.88 1.91
CA LYS A 166 -29.29 15.83 2.92
C LYS A 166 -27.84 15.78 3.43
N LYS A 167 -27.65 15.89 4.76
CA LYS A 167 -26.37 15.63 5.41
C LYS A 167 -26.25 14.13 5.72
N LYS A 168 -25.22 13.50 5.15
CA LYS A 168 -24.73 12.17 5.55
C LYS A 168 -23.98 12.31 6.88
N ASN A 169 -24.31 11.46 7.85
CA ASN A 169 -23.67 11.38 9.16
C ASN A 169 -22.19 11.02 9.02
N PHE A 170 -21.30 11.96 9.34
CA PHE A 170 -19.93 11.65 9.75
C PHE A 170 -19.90 11.52 11.27
N GLN A 171 -19.41 10.36 11.74
CA GLN A 171 -19.23 10.06 13.15
C GLN A 171 -18.35 11.16 13.80
N LYS A 172 -18.83 11.69 14.93
CA LYS A 172 -18.15 12.69 15.77
C LYS A 172 -16.74 12.19 16.10
N ARG A 173 -15.71 12.82 15.54
CA ARG A 173 -14.35 12.75 16.11
C ARG A 173 -14.34 13.51 17.43
N ASP A 174 -13.70 12.92 18.44
CA ASP A 174 -13.62 13.45 19.80
C ASP A 174 -13.15 14.91 19.81
N LYS A 175 -14.04 15.80 20.25
CA LYS A 175 -13.81 17.26 20.29
C LYS A 175 -12.70 17.69 21.24
N HIS A 176 -12.18 16.78 22.06
CA HIS A 176 -11.19 17.11 23.09
C HIS A 176 -9.79 17.40 22.55
N HIS A 177 -9.39 16.79 21.42
CA HIS A 177 -8.03 16.93 20.92
C HIS A 177 -7.71 18.37 20.45
N TYR A 178 -8.69 19.05 19.83
CA TYR A 178 -8.51 20.41 19.32
C TYR A 178 -8.39 21.48 20.42
N SER A 179 -8.88 21.20 21.64
CA SER A 179 -8.79 22.16 22.76
C SER A 179 -7.40 22.25 23.36
N LEU A 180 -6.55 21.24 23.12
CA LEU A 180 -5.19 21.12 23.67
C LEU A 180 -4.13 21.81 22.80
N LEU A 181 -4.52 22.23 21.60
CA LEU A 181 -3.64 22.80 20.58
C LEU A 181 -3.85 24.31 20.48
N ASN A 182 -2.77 25.03 20.18
CA ASN A 182 -2.81 26.42 19.71
C ASN A 182 -3.32 26.48 18.27
N LYS A 183 -3.60 27.69 17.78
CA LYS A 183 -3.97 27.93 16.37
C LYS A 183 -2.92 27.42 15.38
N ASP A 184 -1.66 27.36 15.83
CA ASP A 184 -0.51 26.85 15.06
C ASP A 184 -0.39 25.31 15.11
N PHE A 185 -1.42 24.61 15.60
CA PHE A 185 -1.46 23.15 15.77
C PHE A 185 -0.34 22.58 16.65
N LYS A 186 0.32 23.43 17.45
CA LYS A 186 1.26 23.01 18.51
C LYS A 186 0.55 22.88 19.85
N LEU A 187 1.04 22.00 20.71
CA LEU A 187 0.47 21.82 22.05
C LEU A 187 0.59 23.11 22.87
N LYS A 188 -0.47 23.49 23.58
CA LYS A 188 -0.44 24.62 24.53
C LYS A 188 0.64 24.38 25.58
N ASN A 189 1.35 25.44 25.99
CA ASN A 189 2.42 25.35 26.99
C ASN A 189 1.93 24.71 28.30
N SER A 190 0.72 25.06 28.76
CA SER A 190 0.12 24.47 29.95
C SER A 190 -0.13 22.96 29.82
N GLU A 191 -0.55 22.50 28.64
CA GLU A 191 -0.76 21.08 28.39
C GLU A 191 0.57 20.33 28.20
N LYS A 192 1.59 21.01 27.67
CA LYS A 192 2.96 20.48 27.56
C LYS A 192 3.56 20.23 28.94
N GLU A 193 3.46 21.20 29.85
CA GLU A 193 3.95 21.07 31.23
C GLU A 193 3.25 19.94 32.00
N ARG A 194 1.92 19.81 31.84
CA ARG A 194 1.16 18.71 32.44
C ARG A 194 1.69 17.35 31.97
N ARG A 195 1.92 17.20 30.66
CA ARG A 195 2.43 15.94 30.08
C ARG A 195 3.85 15.61 30.52
N ILE A 196 4.70 16.61 30.75
CA ILE A 196 6.05 16.41 31.31
C ILE A 196 5.95 15.97 32.77
N LYS A 197 5.12 16.65 33.58
CA LYS A 197 4.92 16.33 35.00
C LYS A 197 4.32 14.93 35.21
N GLU A 198 3.40 14.52 34.35
CA GLU A 198 2.77 13.20 34.39
C GLU A 198 3.58 12.11 33.68
N GLY A 199 4.76 12.42 33.14
CA GLY A 199 5.61 11.45 32.44
C GLY A 199 5.02 10.91 31.13
N LEU A 200 4.02 11.61 30.57
CA LEU A 200 3.31 11.24 29.35
C LEU A 200 4.03 11.70 28.07
N CYS A 201 5.17 12.39 28.20
CA CYS A 201 5.94 12.88 27.07
C CYS A 201 7.44 12.90 27.37
N THR A 202 8.26 12.40 26.44
CA THR A 202 9.71 12.17 26.57
C THR A 202 10.54 13.25 25.87
N TYR A 203 10.15 14.53 25.95
CA TYR A 203 11.01 15.60 25.42
C TYR A 203 12.25 15.73 26.30
N SER A 204 13.37 15.13 25.86
CA SER A 204 14.73 15.45 26.26
C SER A 204 15.19 16.75 25.60
#